data_AF-A0A3A9GWB0-F1
#
_entry.id   AF-A0A3A9GWB0-F1
#
_cell.length_a   1.000
_cell.length_b   1.000
_cell.length_c   1.000
_cell.angle_alpha   90.00
_cell.angle_beta   90.00
_cell.angle_gamma   90.00
#
_symmetry.space_group_name_H-M   'P 1'
#
loop_
_entity.id
_entity.type
_entity.pdbx_description
1 polymer ?
#
loop_
_entity_poly.entity_id
_entity_poly.type
_entity_poly.pdbx_seq_one_letter_code
_entity_poly.pdbx_strand_id
1 'polypeptide(L)'
;MNNTKPTFVMMVGLPGSGKSTYAKELSNDLEAIICSSDTIRKELCGDINSQDKNEEVFKVLHDRIKGNLKEGKNVIYDATNINSKRRRAFLSELKNIPCYKKCVIMATPFAECCNRNDSRDRNVPYDVIKRMYMNWNTPYWFEGWDDISIEFKDDIRKVMGCWVNNHLNYEQDNPHHSMTLGLHCRKVSAFLAQDKLLECAGFLHDCGKPFTKTFVNSKGETTNIAHYYQHHCVGAYDSLFYLYPSGVDKLDVSILINLHMFPYFWEKDKEHGEDTMSKYERFWGEWLYDKVMKLHRADKMSH
;
A
#
# COMPACT_ATOMS: atom_id res chain seq x y z
N MET A 1 2.90 -37.45 11.08
CA MET A 1 2.77 -36.29 10.18
C MET A 1 3.36 -35.10 10.91
N ASN A 2 4.34 -34.42 10.33
CA ASN A 2 4.99 -33.29 11.00
C ASN A 2 3.93 -32.22 11.31
N ASN A 3 3.86 -31.85 12.59
CA ASN A 3 2.84 -30.99 13.18
C ASN A 3 3.11 -29.51 12.87
N THR A 4 3.43 -29.19 11.61
CA THR A 4 3.71 -27.84 11.15
C THR A 4 2.43 -27.23 10.61
N LYS A 5 2.00 -26.10 11.18
CA LYS A 5 0.84 -25.36 10.70
C LYS A 5 1.04 -25.01 9.22
N PRO A 6 0.03 -25.13 8.35
CA PRO A 6 0.13 -24.70 6.95
C PRO A 6 0.41 -23.20 6.88
N THR A 7 1.11 -22.79 5.82
CA THR A 7 1.40 -21.40 5.51
C THR A 7 0.40 -20.87 4.50
N PHE A 8 -0.27 -19.80 4.88
CA PHE A 8 -1.05 -18.95 3.99
C PHE A 8 -0.17 -17.77 3.56
N VAL A 9 0.05 -17.62 2.25
CA VAL A 9 0.79 -16.50 1.67
C VAL A 9 -0.18 -15.61 0.89
N MET A 10 -0.20 -14.31 1.16
CA MET A 10 -0.92 -13.33 0.34
C MET A 10 0.06 -12.50 -0.47
N MET A 11 -0.05 -12.57 -1.80
CA MET A 11 0.69 -11.69 -2.70
C MET A 11 0.03 -10.31 -2.73
N VAL A 12 0.81 -9.24 -2.65
CA VAL A 12 0.33 -7.84 -2.70
C VAL A 12 1.16 -7.05 -3.71
N GLY A 13 0.51 -6.34 -4.63
CA GLY A 13 1.21 -5.54 -5.65
C GLY A 13 0.36 -5.17 -6.86
N LEU A 14 0.82 -4.19 -7.64
CA LEU A 14 0.13 -3.70 -8.84
C LEU A 14 0.15 -4.73 -9.99
N PRO A 15 -0.79 -4.69 -10.94
CA PRO A 15 -0.64 -5.40 -12.22
C PRO A 15 0.73 -5.10 -12.85
N GLY A 16 1.41 -6.12 -13.38
CA GLY A 16 2.77 -5.96 -13.91
C GLY A 16 3.91 -6.05 -12.87
N SER A 17 3.61 -6.10 -11.55
CA SER A 17 4.64 -6.15 -10.49
C SER A 17 5.35 -7.51 -10.32
N GLY A 18 5.07 -8.50 -11.17
CA GLY A 18 5.71 -9.83 -11.09
C GLY A 18 5.12 -10.83 -10.08
N LYS A 19 4.00 -10.50 -9.40
CA LYS A 19 3.33 -11.41 -8.42
C LYS A 19 3.17 -12.84 -8.89
N SER A 20 2.50 -13.06 -10.02
CA SER A 20 2.24 -14.42 -10.52
C SER A 20 3.50 -15.17 -10.94
N THR A 21 4.60 -14.46 -11.22
CA THR A 21 5.90 -15.10 -11.50
C THR A 21 6.53 -15.56 -10.20
N TYR A 22 6.62 -14.66 -9.21
CA TYR A 22 7.16 -14.99 -7.89
C TYR A 22 6.30 -16.04 -7.15
N ALA A 23 4.97 -16.00 -7.30
CA ALA A 23 4.06 -17.00 -6.73
C ALA A 23 4.34 -18.41 -7.25
N LYS A 24 4.76 -18.56 -8.52
CA LYS A 24 5.18 -19.85 -9.11
C LYS A 24 6.54 -20.32 -8.59
N GLU A 25 7.47 -19.39 -8.42
CA GLU A 25 8.77 -19.68 -7.80
C GLU A 25 8.53 -20.18 -6.36
N LEU A 26 7.82 -19.40 -5.56
CA LEU A 26 7.50 -19.70 -4.16
C LEU A 26 6.63 -20.95 -3.99
N SER A 27 5.74 -21.28 -4.94
CA SER A 27 4.93 -22.50 -4.85
C SER A 27 5.77 -23.77 -4.89
N ASN A 28 6.89 -23.74 -5.62
CA ASN A 28 7.80 -24.88 -5.67
C ASN A 28 8.56 -25.01 -4.35
N ASP A 29 9.03 -23.89 -3.79
CA ASP A 29 9.80 -23.86 -2.55
C ASP A 29 8.94 -24.28 -1.33
N LEU A 30 7.66 -23.90 -1.31
CA LEU A 30 6.74 -24.18 -0.21
C LEU A 30 5.83 -25.39 -0.44
N GLU A 31 5.93 -26.07 -1.59
CA GLU A 31 4.94 -27.08 -2.02
C GLU A 31 3.49 -26.57 -1.88
N ALA A 32 3.25 -25.34 -2.34
CA ALA A 32 2.01 -24.60 -2.08
C ALA A 32 1.06 -24.59 -3.28
N ILE A 33 -0.23 -24.59 -3.00
CA ILE A 33 -1.28 -24.44 -4.02
C ILE A 33 -1.50 -22.97 -4.31
N ILE A 34 -1.34 -22.56 -5.58
CA ILE A 34 -1.67 -21.20 -6.00
C ILE A 34 -3.17 -21.07 -6.27
N CYS A 35 -3.80 -20.19 -5.51
CA CYS A 35 -5.18 -19.75 -5.69
C CYS A 35 -5.17 -18.34 -6.31
N SER A 36 -5.45 -18.25 -7.61
CA SER A 36 -5.45 -16.98 -8.36
C SER A 36 -6.86 -16.52 -8.72
N SER A 37 -7.16 -15.24 -8.48
CA SER A 37 -8.45 -14.65 -8.88
C SER A 37 -8.64 -14.67 -10.40
N ASP A 38 -7.54 -14.55 -11.15
CA ASP A 38 -7.56 -14.55 -12.61
C ASP A 38 -7.86 -15.95 -13.18
N THR A 39 -7.27 -17.00 -12.60
CA THR A 39 -7.57 -18.39 -12.97
C THR A 39 -9.04 -18.72 -12.73
N ILE A 40 -9.56 -18.38 -11.55
CA ILE A 40 -10.96 -18.64 -11.20
C ILE A 40 -11.91 -17.83 -12.08
N ARG A 41 -11.56 -16.60 -12.41
CA ARG A 41 -12.34 -15.78 -13.36
C ARG A 41 -12.43 -16.44 -14.73
N LYS A 42 -11.32 -16.95 -15.26
CA LYS A 42 -11.32 -17.70 -16.51
C LYS A 42 -12.18 -18.96 -16.44
N GLU A 43 -12.14 -19.69 -15.32
CA GLU A 43 -12.98 -20.88 -15.11
C GLU A 43 -14.49 -20.57 -15.08
N LEU A 44 -14.90 -19.49 -14.40
CA LEU A 44 -16.31 -19.15 -14.21
C LEU A 44 -16.92 -18.34 -15.37
N CYS A 45 -16.14 -17.49 -16.02
CA CYS A 45 -16.61 -16.55 -17.03
C CYS A 45 -16.16 -16.92 -18.45
N GLY A 46 -15.24 -17.88 -18.62
CA GLY A 46 -14.58 -18.18 -19.90
C GLY A 46 -13.58 -17.12 -20.35
N ASP A 47 -13.65 -15.90 -19.79
CA ASP A 47 -12.79 -14.77 -20.08
C ASP A 47 -12.22 -14.15 -18.80
N ILE A 48 -10.90 -14.04 -18.76
CA ILE A 48 -10.12 -13.41 -17.69
C ILE A 48 -10.34 -11.88 -17.60
N ASN A 49 -10.88 -11.26 -18.65
CA ASN A 49 -11.15 -9.82 -18.68
C ASN A 49 -12.58 -9.47 -18.23
N SER A 50 -13.47 -10.46 -18.15
CA SER A 50 -14.85 -10.25 -17.68
C SER A 50 -14.84 -9.63 -16.27
N GLN A 51 -15.49 -8.48 -16.14
CA GLN A 51 -15.73 -7.84 -14.83
C GLN A 51 -17.03 -8.36 -14.19
N ASP A 52 -17.70 -9.33 -14.81
CA ASP A 52 -18.90 -9.94 -14.28
C ASP A 52 -18.55 -10.83 -13.08
N LYS A 53 -19.54 -11.09 -12.22
CA LYS A 53 -19.46 -12.09 -11.14
C LYS A 53 -18.27 -11.92 -10.19
N ASN A 54 -17.78 -10.69 -10.01
CA ASN A 54 -16.65 -10.39 -9.12
C ASN A 54 -16.79 -11.01 -7.72
N GLU A 55 -17.97 -10.88 -7.10
CA GLU A 55 -18.25 -11.45 -5.79
C GLU A 55 -18.17 -12.99 -5.78
N GLU A 56 -18.69 -13.64 -6.83
CA GLU A 56 -18.67 -15.09 -6.99
C GLU A 56 -17.23 -15.61 -7.17
N VAL A 57 -16.41 -14.92 -7.98
CA VAL A 57 -14.99 -15.23 -8.16
C VAL A 57 -14.25 -15.20 -6.83
N PHE A 58 -14.41 -14.13 -6.04
CA PHE A 58 -13.74 -14.02 -4.74
C PHE A 58 -14.29 -15.01 -3.71
N LYS A 59 -15.59 -15.34 -3.75
CA LYS A 59 -16.17 -16.38 -2.89
C LYS A 59 -15.53 -17.74 -3.17
N VAL A 60 -15.48 -18.17 -4.43
CA VAL A 60 -14.84 -19.43 -4.83
C VAL A 60 -13.35 -19.44 -4.45
N LEU A 61 -12.66 -18.31 -4.66
CA LEU A 61 -11.26 -18.16 -4.28
C LEU A 61 -11.03 -18.35 -2.78
N HIS A 62 -11.82 -17.65 -1.95
CA HIS A 62 -11.73 -17.75 -0.50
C HIS A 62 -12.06 -19.17 -0.02
N ASP A 63 -13.07 -19.81 -0.59
CA ASP A 63 -13.46 -21.18 -0.21
C ASP A 63 -12.38 -22.20 -0.57
N ARG A 64 -11.72 -22.07 -1.74
CA ARG A 64 -10.56 -22.90 -2.11
C ARG A 64 -9.38 -22.70 -1.16
N ILE A 65 -9.06 -21.47 -0.80
CA ILE A 65 -7.98 -21.17 0.15
C ILE A 65 -8.29 -21.82 1.51
N LYS A 66 -9.50 -21.58 2.06
CA LYS A 66 -9.92 -22.14 3.34
C LYS A 66 -9.96 -23.67 3.34
N GLY A 67 -10.41 -24.29 2.25
CA GLY A 67 -10.44 -25.75 2.11
C GLY A 67 -9.04 -26.36 2.18
N ASN A 68 -8.11 -25.86 1.36
CA ASN A 68 -6.74 -26.38 1.33
C ASN A 68 -5.99 -26.15 2.65
N LEU A 69 -6.16 -25.00 3.30
CA LEU A 69 -5.56 -24.76 4.61
C LEU A 69 -6.12 -25.71 5.69
N LYS A 70 -7.41 -26.04 5.66
CA LYS A 70 -8.01 -27.02 6.59
C LYS A 70 -7.48 -28.44 6.36
N GLU A 71 -7.09 -28.76 5.13
CA GLU A 71 -6.42 -30.02 4.78
C GLU A 71 -4.91 -30.01 5.12
N GLY A 72 -4.39 -28.93 5.71
CA GLY A 72 -2.99 -28.82 6.09
C GLY A 72 -2.05 -28.45 4.94
N LYS A 73 -2.57 -27.98 3.80
CA LYS A 73 -1.76 -27.62 2.63
C LYS A 73 -1.39 -26.14 2.66
N ASN A 74 -0.18 -25.83 2.19
CA ASN A 74 0.26 -24.44 1.99
C ASN A 74 -0.51 -23.82 0.82
N VAL A 75 -0.85 -22.53 0.92
CA VAL A 75 -1.65 -21.83 -0.10
C VAL A 75 -1.08 -20.45 -0.38
N ILE A 76 -0.96 -20.11 -1.67
CA ILE A 76 -0.60 -18.77 -2.14
C ILE A 76 -1.83 -18.12 -2.76
N TYR A 77 -2.26 -16.98 -2.23
CA TYR A 77 -3.31 -16.13 -2.78
C TYR A 77 -2.70 -15.11 -3.74
N ASP A 78 -2.81 -15.38 -5.04
CA ASP A 78 -2.35 -14.49 -6.11
C ASP A 78 -3.48 -13.59 -6.63
N ALA A 79 -3.52 -12.37 -6.09
CA ALA A 79 -4.31 -11.25 -6.58
C ALA A 79 -3.59 -9.92 -6.25
N THR A 80 -4.17 -8.77 -6.58
CA THR A 80 -3.52 -7.48 -6.31
C THR A 80 -3.46 -7.15 -4.82
N ASN A 81 -4.53 -7.47 -4.06
CA ASN A 81 -4.61 -7.35 -2.60
C ASN A 81 -4.15 -6.01 -2.01
N ILE A 82 -4.27 -4.90 -2.75
CA ILE A 82 -3.73 -3.58 -2.35
C ILE A 82 -4.53 -2.86 -1.26
N ASN A 83 -5.74 -3.33 -0.92
CA ASN A 83 -6.66 -2.65 0.01
C ASN A 83 -6.65 -3.30 1.40
N SER A 84 -6.28 -2.53 2.43
CA SER A 84 -6.14 -3.03 3.80
C SER A 84 -7.44 -3.58 4.37
N LYS A 85 -8.59 -2.92 4.13
CA LYS A 85 -9.90 -3.39 4.62
C LYS A 85 -10.24 -4.77 4.06
N ARG A 86 -9.96 -5.02 2.77
CA ARG A 86 -10.18 -6.33 2.13
C ARG A 86 -9.24 -7.41 2.67
N ARG A 87 -7.94 -7.08 2.83
CA ARG A 87 -6.97 -8.01 3.43
C ARG A 87 -7.42 -8.44 4.84
N ARG A 88 -7.76 -7.48 5.70
CA ARG A 88 -8.25 -7.74 7.06
C ARG A 88 -9.54 -8.55 7.11
N ALA A 89 -10.49 -8.24 6.23
CA ALA A 89 -11.74 -9.01 6.15
C ALA A 89 -11.43 -10.49 5.88
N PHE A 90 -10.55 -10.77 4.92
CA PHE A 90 -10.16 -12.14 4.60
C PHE A 90 -9.34 -12.80 5.73
N LEU A 91 -8.37 -12.10 6.32
CA LEU A 91 -7.62 -12.63 7.47
C LEU A 91 -8.54 -12.98 8.65
N SER A 92 -9.62 -12.22 8.86
CA SER A 92 -10.64 -12.54 9.87
C SER A 92 -11.39 -13.84 9.58
N GLU A 93 -11.62 -14.18 8.30
CA GLU A 93 -12.20 -15.48 7.92
C GLU A 93 -11.28 -16.66 8.28
N LEU A 94 -9.96 -16.42 8.34
CA LEU A 94 -8.95 -17.43 8.68
C LEU A 94 -8.71 -17.60 10.18
N LYS A 95 -9.37 -16.81 11.05
CA LYS A 95 -9.09 -16.80 12.51
C LYS A 95 -9.19 -18.18 13.19
N ASN A 96 -10.07 -19.04 12.69
CA ASN A 96 -10.33 -20.39 13.23
C ASN A 96 -9.59 -21.49 12.45
N ILE A 97 -8.74 -21.13 11.49
CA ILE A 97 -7.92 -22.06 10.73
C ILE A 97 -6.47 -21.86 11.18
N PRO A 98 -5.87 -22.82 11.93
CA PRO A 98 -4.50 -22.69 12.39
C PRO A 98 -3.52 -22.65 11.22
N CYS A 99 -3.10 -21.45 10.82
CA CYS A 99 -2.15 -21.22 9.74
C CYS A 99 -1.22 -20.05 10.07
N TYR A 100 -0.01 -20.12 9.53
CA TYR A 100 0.95 -19.02 9.52
C TYR A 100 0.64 -18.07 8.37
N LYS A 101 0.48 -16.78 8.63
CA LYS A 101 0.02 -15.77 7.68
C LYS A 101 1.18 -14.89 7.23
N LYS A 102 1.65 -15.12 6.01
CA LYS A 102 2.71 -14.35 5.37
C LYS A 102 2.16 -13.39 4.33
N CYS A 103 2.60 -12.14 4.35
CA CYS A 103 2.37 -11.15 3.30
C CYS A 103 3.65 -10.99 2.47
N VAL A 104 3.52 -11.02 1.15
CA VAL A 104 4.62 -10.75 0.22
C VAL A 104 4.27 -9.53 -0.62
N ILE A 105 4.95 -8.42 -0.36
CA ILE A 105 4.83 -7.17 -1.09
C ILE A 105 5.75 -7.23 -2.30
N MET A 106 5.17 -7.29 -3.50
CA MET A 106 5.92 -7.19 -4.76
C MET A 106 6.16 -5.72 -5.09
N ALA A 107 7.34 -5.23 -4.75
CA ALA A 107 7.77 -3.86 -5.00
C ALA A 107 8.37 -3.74 -6.42
N THR A 108 7.62 -3.08 -7.31
CA THR A 108 8.08 -2.74 -8.67
C THR A 108 7.57 -1.34 -8.99
N PRO A 109 8.40 -0.38 -9.45
CA PRO A 109 7.96 0.99 -9.70
C PRO A 109 6.73 1.05 -10.61
N PHE A 110 5.83 2.01 -10.37
CA PHE A 110 4.58 2.13 -11.13
C PHE A 110 4.82 2.18 -12.65
N ALA A 111 5.79 2.96 -13.11
CA ALA A 111 6.14 3.06 -14.52
C ALA A 111 6.57 1.69 -15.10
N GLU A 112 7.35 0.93 -14.34
CA GLU A 112 7.79 -0.41 -14.76
C GLU A 112 6.64 -1.43 -14.75
N CYS A 113 5.72 -1.32 -13.78
CA CYS A 113 4.47 -2.09 -13.79
C CYS A 113 3.67 -1.83 -15.08
N CYS A 114 3.57 -0.58 -15.53
CA CYS A 114 2.91 -0.22 -16.79
C CYS A 114 3.66 -0.79 -18.01
N ASN A 115 4.98 -0.59 -18.10
CA ASN A 115 5.79 -1.12 -19.21
C ASN A 115 5.66 -2.64 -19.35
N ARG A 116 5.72 -3.36 -18.22
CA ARG A 116 5.53 -4.82 -18.18
C ARG A 116 4.11 -5.21 -18.55
N ASN A 117 3.11 -4.44 -18.13
CA ASN A 117 1.72 -4.71 -18.48
C ASN A 117 1.49 -4.58 -19.99
N ASP A 118 2.07 -3.57 -20.64
CA ASP A 118 1.90 -3.33 -22.08
C ASP A 118 2.53 -4.42 -22.96
N SER A 119 3.51 -5.14 -22.41
CA SER A 119 4.20 -6.26 -23.08
C SER A 119 3.51 -7.62 -22.91
N ARG A 120 2.33 -7.67 -22.27
CA ARG A 120 1.59 -8.93 -22.02
C ARG A 120 0.53 -9.16 -23.09
N ASP A 121 0.10 -10.41 -23.25
CA ASP A 121 -1.07 -10.73 -24.07
C ASP A 121 -2.37 -10.17 -23.47
N ARG A 122 -2.41 -10.04 -22.14
CA ARG A 122 -3.53 -9.46 -21.38
C ARG A 122 -3.09 -8.14 -20.77
N ASN A 123 -3.70 -7.05 -21.23
CA ASN A 123 -3.40 -5.70 -20.77
C ASN A 123 -4.48 -5.20 -19.83
N VAL A 124 -4.08 -4.80 -18.63
CA VAL A 124 -4.93 -4.00 -17.74
C VAL A 124 -4.80 -2.54 -18.19
N PRO A 125 -5.90 -1.80 -18.42
CA PRO A 125 -5.82 -0.41 -18.86
C PRO A 125 -5.02 0.47 -17.89
N TYR A 126 -4.25 1.42 -18.43
CA TYR A 126 -3.38 2.30 -17.64
C TYR A 126 -4.14 3.04 -16.52
N ASP A 127 -5.35 3.55 -16.81
CA ASP A 127 -6.19 4.24 -15.82
C ASP A 127 -6.60 3.33 -14.66
N VAL A 128 -6.79 2.02 -14.92
CA VAL A 128 -7.08 1.03 -13.89
C VAL A 128 -5.86 0.79 -13.00
N ILE A 129 -4.66 0.65 -13.59
CA ILE A 129 -3.40 0.50 -12.83
C ILE A 129 -3.11 1.77 -12.03
N LYS A 130 -3.29 2.96 -12.64
CA LYS A 130 -3.14 4.25 -11.97
C LYS A 130 -4.11 4.38 -10.79
N ARG A 131 -5.37 3.99 -10.96
CA ARG A 131 -6.35 3.96 -9.86
C ARG A 131 -5.93 3.00 -8.75
N MET A 132 -5.38 1.83 -9.09
CA MET A 132 -4.83 0.89 -8.09
C MET A 132 -3.65 1.50 -7.33
N TYR A 133 -2.72 2.13 -8.03
CA TYR A 133 -1.58 2.85 -7.45
C TYR A 133 -2.04 3.97 -6.49
N MET A 134 -3.03 4.77 -6.91
CA MET A 134 -3.64 5.81 -6.06
C MET A 134 -4.50 5.27 -4.91
N ASN A 135 -4.71 3.95 -4.81
CA ASN A 135 -5.46 3.32 -3.71
C ASN A 135 -4.64 2.26 -2.98
N TRP A 136 -3.31 2.37 -3.06
CA TRP A 136 -2.39 1.54 -2.29
C TRP A 136 -2.59 1.74 -0.79
N ASN A 137 -2.73 0.62 -0.06
CA ASN A 137 -2.60 0.60 1.38
C ASN A 137 -1.45 -0.32 1.77
N THR A 138 -0.44 0.22 2.45
CA THR A 138 0.74 -0.52 2.89
C THR A 138 0.32 -1.65 3.84
N PRO A 139 0.60 -2.93 3.53
CA PRO A 139 0.37 -4.02 4.47
C PRO A 139 1.14 -3.79 5.76
N TYR A 140 0.50 -4.01 6.90
CA TYR A 140 1.14 -3.77 8.19
C TYR A 140 0.58 -4.66 9.31
N TRP A 141 1.30 -4.75 10.41
CA TRP A 141 1.10 -5.76 11.46
C TRP A 141 -0.30 -5.75 12.08
N PHE A 142 -0.95 -4.59 12.21
CA PHE A 142 -2.31 -4.46 12.74
C PHE A 142 -3.37 -5.24 11.93
N GLU A 143 -3.02 -5.70 10.72
CA GLU A 143 -3.93 -6.51 9.91
C GLU A 143 -4.01 -7.98 10.39
N GLY A 144 -3.03 -8.44 11.18
CA GLY A 144 -2.95 -9.80 11.70
C GLY A 144 -1.97 -10.71 10.93
N TRP A 145 -0.88 -10.14 10.41
CA TRP A 145 0.20 -10.87 9.75
C TRP A 145 1.18 -11.47 10.76
N ASP A 146 1.69 -12.66 10.46
CA ASP A 146 2.79 -13.27 11.21
C ASP A 146 4.16 -12.93 10.58
N ASP A 147 4.19 -12.60 9.29
CA ASP A 147 5.37 -12.13 8.54
C ASP A 147 4.97 -11.19 7.40
N ILE A 148 5.77 -10.16 7.17
CA ILE A 148 5.64 -9.26 6.01
C ILE A 148 7.02 -9.13 5.38
N SER A 149 7.11 -9.49 4.10
CA SER A 149 8.33 -9.41 3.30
C SER A 149 8.12 -8.50 2.10
N ILE A 150 9.20 -7.85 1.65
CA ILE A 150 9.20 -7.01 0.46
C ILE A 150 10.17 -7.63 -0.55
N GLU A 151 9.65 -7.91 -1.73
CA GLU A 151 10.38 -8.52 -2.83
C GLU A 151 10.61 -7.50 -3.95
N PHE A 152 11.87 -7.27 -4.27
CA PHE A 152 12.30 -6.39 -5.35
C PHE A 152 12.78 -7.25 -6.52
N LYS A 153 12.14 -7.10 -7.68
CA LYS A 153 12.63 -7.73 -8.93
C LYS A 153 13.80 -6.94 -9.53
N ASP A 154 13.94 -5.67 -9.17
CA ASP A 154 14.88 -4.73 -9.79
C ASP A 154 15.75 -4.06 -8.72
N ASP A 155 17.04 -3.83 -9.03
CA ASP A 155 17.95 -3.07 -8.15
C ASP A 155 17.60 -1.57 -8.24
N ILE A 156 16.72 -1.11 -7.35
CA ILE A 156 16.23 0.26 -7.33
C ILE A 156 16.84 1.02 -6.17
N ARG A 157 17.67 2.01 -6.51
CA ARG A 157 18.41 2.84 -5.54
C ARG A 157 18.04 4.31 -5.72
N LYS A 158 16.89 4.73 -5.21
CA LYS A 158 16.56 6.17 -5.15
C LYS A 158 17.14 6.77 -3.87
N VAL A 159 17.78 7.93 -4.00
CA VAL A 159 18.29 8.70 -2.85
C VAL A 159 17.26 9.75 -2.46
N MET A 160 16.83 9.74 -1.20
CA MET A 160 15.80 10.67 -0.70
C MET A 160 16.16 12.14 -0.95
N GLY A 161 17.41 12.51 -0.67
CA GLY A 161 17.92 13.87 -0.89
C GLY A 161 17.75 14.37 -2.33
N CYS A 162 17.90 13.49 -3.32
CA CYS A 162 17.66 13.84 -4.72
C CYS A 162 16.19 14.20 -4.97
N TRP A 163 15.25 13.48 -4.36
CA TRP A 163 13.82 13.78 -4.53
C TRP A 163 13.49 15.18 -4.00
N VAL A 164 13.87 15.51 -2.77
CA VAL A 164 13.61 16.84 -2.21
C VAL A 164 14.27 17.94 -3.02
N ASN A 165 15.54 17.77 -3.41
CA ASN A 165 16.26 18.76 -4.20
C ASN A 165 15.58 19.04 -5.54
N ASN A 166 15.09 18.00 -6.21
CA ASN A 166 14.35 18.14 -7.46
C ASN A 166 12.98 18.85 -7.30
N HIS A 167 12.45 18.93 -6.07
CA HIS A 167 11.15 19.54 -5.77
C HIS A 167 11.28 20.80 -4.90
N LEU A 168 12.49 21.35 -4.69
CA LEU A 168 12.71 22.56 -3.88
C LEU A 168 11.91 23.77 -4.37
N ASN A 169 11.66 23.87 -5.67
CA ASN A 169 10.91 24.97 -6.28
C ASN A 169 9.57 24.51 -6.86
N TYR A 170 9.07 23.35 -6.43
CA TYR A 170 7.78 22.85 -6.92
C TYR A 170 6.65 23.66 -6.27
N GLU A 171 5.98 24.45 -7.09
CA GLU A 171 4.82 25.25 -6.69
C GLU A 171 3.61 24.35 -6.42
N GLN A 172 3.06 24.50 -5.21
CA GLN A 172 1.95 23.67 -4.77
C GLN A 172 0.59 24.17 -5.29
N ASP A 173 0.52 25.37 -5.88
CA ASP A 173 -0.67 25.98 -6.48
C ASP A 173 -1.93 25.89 -5.62
N ASN A 174 -1.77 25.99 -4.30
CA ASN A 174 -2.88 25.92 -3.36
C ASN A 174 -2.64 26.90 -2.20
N PRO A 175 -3.62 27.77 -1.90
CA PRO A 175 -3.45 28.89 -0.98
C PRO A 175 -3.18 28.48 0.48
N HIS A 176 -3.39 27.20 0.81
CA HIS A 176 -3.09 26.65 2.13
C HIS A 176 -1.62 26.25 2.32
N HIS A 177 -0.77 26.38 1.30
CA HIS A 177 0.67 26.13 1.41
C HIS A 177 1.44 27.44 1.31
N SER A 178 2.16 27.80 2.38
CA SER A 178 3.05 28.97 2.39
C SER A 178 4.44 28.69 1.78
N MET A 179 4.75 27.41 1.49
CA MET A 179 6.06 26.96 1.03
C MET A 179 5.94 26.07 -0.22
N THR A 180 7.00 26.08 -1.03
CA THR A 180 7.20 25.08 -2.07
C THR A 180 7.32 23.68 -1.45
N LEU A 181 7.00 22.65 -2.24
CA LEU A 181 6.92 21.27 -1.75
C LEU A 181 8.22 20.80 -1.07
N GLY A 182 9.36 20.97 -1.72
CA GLY A 182 10.64 20.53 -1.18
C GLY A 182 11.02 21.27 0.11
N LEU A 183 10.75 22.57 0.21
CA LEU A 183 11.00 23.34 1.45
C LEU A 183 10.10 22.88 2.59
N HIS A 184 8.82 22.63 2.28
CA HIS A 184 7.86 22.07 3.23
C HIS A 184 8.34 20.71 3.77
N CYS A 185 8.69 19.76 2.91
CA CYS A 185 9.20 18.44 3.35
C CYS A 185 10.49 18.54 4.18
N ARG A 186 11.41 19.47 3.83
CA ARG A 186 12.62 19.74 4.65
C ARG A 186 12.28 20.26 6.03
N LYS A 187 11.30 21.17 6.14
CA LYS A 187 10.86 21.73 7.42
C LYS A 187 10.22 20.66 8.31
N VAL A 188 9.34 19.83 7.76
CA VAL A 188 8.72 18.70 8.48
C VAL A 188 9.80 17.73 8.97
N SER A 189 10.73 17.34 8.10
CA SER A 189 11.83 16.44 8.46
C SER A 189 12.72 17.02 9.56
N ALA A 190 13.07 18.32 9.48
CA ALA A 190 13.86 19.00 10.50
C ALA A 190 13.15 19.04 11.87
N PHE A 191 11.83 19.20 11.89
CA PHE A 191 11.03 19.14 13.12
C PHE A 191 11.08 17.75 13.79
N LEU A 192 11.27 16.70 12.99
CA LEU A 192 11.28 15.30 13.40
C LEU A 192 12.69 14.71 13.58
N ALA A 193 13.75 15.52 13.47
CA ALA A 193 15.14 15.07 13.39
C ALA A 193 15.66 14.25 14.60
N GLN A 194 14.94 14.28 15.73
CA GLN A 194 15.26 13.48 16.92
C GLN A 194 14.95 11.98 16.75
N ASP A 195 14.16 11.63 15.73
CA ASP A 195 13.77 10.26 15.44
C ASP A 195 14.02 9.97 13.96
N LYS A 196 14.98 9.09 13.67
CA LYS A 196 15.41 8.84 12.29
C LYS A 196 14.32 8.27 11.39
N LEU A 197 13.40 7.47 11.94
CA LEU A 197 12.26 6.96 11.18
C LEU A 197 11.31 8.10 10.81
N LEU A 198 10.95 8.94 11.78
CA LEU A 198 10.06 10.10 11.56
C LEU A 198 10.73 11.18 10.70
N GLU A 199 12.03 11.40 10.83
CA GLU A 199 12.81 12.30 9.98
C GLU A 199 12.71 11.87 8.51
N CYS A 200 12.91 10.58 8.23
CA CYS A 200 12.79 10.01 6.88
C CYS A 200 11.36 10.07 6.36
N ALA A 201 10.37 9.70 7.18
CA ALA A 201 8.95 9.77 6.81
C ALA A 201 8.53 11.22 6.52
N GLY A 202 8.91 12.18 7.37
CA GLY A 202 8.67 13.61 7.15
C GLY A 202 9.33 14.15 5.88
N PHE A 203 10.49 13.62 5.51
CA PHE A 203 11.18 14.01 4.28
C PHE A 203 10.45 13.55 3.00
N LEU A 204 9.68 12.46 3.08
CA LEU A 204 9.01 11.82 1.94
C LEU A 204 7.48 11.81 2.01
N HIS A 205 6.84 12.30 3.08
CA HIS A 205 5.39 12.12 3.30
C HIS A 205 4.52 12.62 2.15
N ASP A 206 4.99 13.69 1.51
CA ASP A 206 4.33 14.32 0.38
C ASP A 206 4.92 13.93 -0.98
N CYS A 207 5.75 12.88 -1.05
CA CYS A 207 6.39 12.48 -2.30
C CYS A 207 5.43 12.02 -3.40
N GLY A 208 4.18 11.75 -3.04
CA GLY A 208 3.09 11.46 -3.97
C GLY A 208 2.41 12.70 -4.60
N LYS A 209 2.66 13.92 -4.12
CA LYS A 209 1.98 15.14 -4.63
C LYS A 209 2.23 15.39 -6.13
N PRO A 210 3.47 15.27 -6.66
CA PRO A 210 3.72 15.49 -8.09
C PRO A 210 2.92 14.58 -9.02
N PHE A 211 2.51 13.40 -8.54
CA PHE A 211 1.79 12.41 -9.34
C PHE A 211 0.26 12.52 -9.23
N THR A 212 -0.23 13.32 -8.26
CA THR A 212 -1.65 13.43 -7.93
C THR A 212 -2.21 14.84 -8.09
N LYS A 213 -1.38 15.82 -8.47
CA LYS A 213 -1.81 17.19 -8.72
C LYS A 213 -2.93 17.24 -9.76
N THR A 214 -4.05 17.82 -9.37
CA THR A 214 -5.19 18.06 -10.24
C THR A 214 -5.84 19.39 -9.91
N PHE A 215 -6.35 20.08 -10.92
CA PHE A 215 -7.14 21.31 -10.77
C PHE A 215 -8.66 21.03 -10.73
N VAL A 216 -9.04 19.75 -10.78
CA VAL A 216 -10.42 19.31 -10.68
C VAL A 216 -10.73 18.97 -9.22
N ASN A 217 -11.75 19.61 -8.65
CA ASN A 217 -12.16 19.38 -7.27
C ASN A 217 -12.99 18.09 -7.12
N SER A 218 -13.43 17.77 -5.90
CA SER A 218 -14.20 16.55 -5.60
C SER A 218 -15.59 16.51 -6.23
N LYS A 219 -16.10 17.64 -6.75
CA LYS A 219 -17.35 17.74 -7.50
C LYS A 219 -17.16 17.59 -9.01
N GLY A 220 -15.91 17.46 -9.48
CA GLY A 220 -15.60 17.40 -10.91
C GLY A 220 -15.45 18.77 -11.57
N GLU A 221 -15.39 19.86 -10.81
CA GLU A 221 -15.27 21.23 -11.34
C GLU A 221 -13.80 21.61 -11.47
N THR A 222 -13.42 22.24 -12.59
CA THR A 222 -12.06 22.78 -12.78
C THR A 222 -11.90 24.12 -12.06
N THR A 223 -10.85 24.28 -11.28
CA THR A 223 -10.55 25.47 -10.48
C THR A 223 -9.09 25.90 -10.67
N ASN A 224 -8.70 27.06 -10.17
CA ASN A 224 -7.29 27.49 -10.14
C ASN A 224 -6.52 26.98 -8.90
N ILE A 225 -7.15 26.12 -8.09
CA ILE A 225 -6.56 25.56 -6.88
C ILE A 225 -6.20 24.11 -7.15
N ALA A 226 -4.94 23.76 -6.90
CA ALA A 226 -4.48 22.39 -6.99
C ALA A 226 -4.95 21.55 -5.79
N HIS A 227 -5.35 20.32 -6.09
CA HIS A 227 -5.69 19.28 -5.15
C HIS A 227 -4.76 18.08 -5.33
N TYR A 228 -4.52 17.34 -4.25
CA TYR A 228 -3.58 16.22 -4.18
C TYR A 228 -4.27 14.98 -3.60
N TYR A 229 -5.36 14.57 -4.24
CA TYR A 229 -6.14 13.43 -3.77
C TYR A 229 -5.30 12.15 -3.78
N GLN A 230 -5.33 11.42 -2.67
CA GLN A 230 -4.58 10.16 -2.50
C GLN A 230 -3.05 10.26 -2.62
N HIS A 231 -2.45 11.45 -2.45
CA HIS A 231 -0.99 11.57 -2.48
C HIS A 231 -0.30 10.68 -1.41
N HIS A 232 -0.93 10.47 -0.25
CA HIS A 232 -0.44 9.59 0.81
C HIS A 232 -0.41 8.11 0.39
N CYS A 233 -1.31 7.65 -0.49
CA CYS A 233 -1.29 6.30 -1.05
C CYS A 233 -0.13 6.13 -2.05
N VAL A 234 -0.02 7.09 -2.97
CA VAL A 234 1.03 7.15 -4.00
C VAL A 234 2.40 7.26 -3.35
N GLY A 235 2.56 8.18 -2.41
CA GLY A 235 3.80 8.39 -1.67
C GLY A 235 4.19 7.17 -0.83
N ALA A 236 3.22 6.50 -0.20
CA ALA A 236 3.49 5.26 0.52
C ALA A 236 4.04 4.16 -0.38
N TYR A 237 3.48 3.97 -1.58
CA TYR A 237 4.01 3.02 -2.55
C TYR A 237 5.41 3.42 -3.02
N ASP A 238 5.58 4.69 -3.40
CA ASP A 238 6.83 5.19 -3.96
C ASP A 238 7.99 5.20 -2.95
N SER A 239 7.67 5.41 -1.66
CA SER A 239 8.63 5.35 -0.56
C SER A 239 9.34 3.99 -0.45
N LEU A 240 8.74 2.92 -0.99
CA LEU A 240 9.35 1.59 -1.03
C LEU A 240 10.60 1.54 -1.92
N PHE A 241 10.86 2.53 -2.75
CA PHE A 241 11.95 2.52 -3.72
C PHE A 241 13.14 3.40 -3.32
N TYR A 242 13.12 3.98 -2.11
CA TYR A 242 14.20 4.79 -1.58
C TYR A 242 15.14 4.00 -0.68
N LEU A 243 16.40 4.44 -0.66
CA LEU A 243 17.41 4.01 0.29
C LEU A 243 17.22 4.75 1.61
N TYR A 244 17.31 4.01 2.71
CA TYR A 244 17.19 4.53 4.06
C TYR A 244 18.47 4.31 4.86
N PRO A 245 18.75 5.15 5.88
CA PRO A 245 19.84 4.91 6.82
C PRO A 245 19.70 3.57 7.54
N SER A 246 20.81 3.04 8.04
CA SER A 246 20.81 1.83 8.87
C SER A 246 19.85 1.97 10.06
N GLY A 247 19.04 0.94 10.30
CA GLY A 247 18.06 0.92 11.40
C GLY A 247 16.72 1.59 11.09
N VAL A 248 16.54 2.18 9.91
CA VAL A 248 15.24 2.67 9.44
C VAL A 248 14.61 1.64 8.53
N ASP A 249 13.50 1.05 8.97
CA ASP A 249 12.75 0.10 8.17
C ASP A 249 11.90 0.81 7.12
N LYS A 250 11.95 0.28 5.89
CA LYS A 250 11.23 0.82 4.72
C LYS A 250 9.72 0.66 4.83
N LEU A 251 9.26 -0.47 5.36
CA LEU A 251 7.83 -0.73 5.55
C LEU A 251 7.27 0.24 6.57
N ASP A 252 8.03 0.53 7.64
CA ASP A 252 7.67 1.52 8.64
C ASP A 252 7.55 2.93 8.06
N VAL A 253 8.50 3.36 7.21
CA VAL A 253 8.38 4.64 6.50
C VAL A 253 7.13 4.64 5.62
N SER A 254 6.92 3.57 4.84
CA SER A 254 5.77 3.46 3.94
C SER A 254 4.42 3.53 4.66
N ILE A 255 4.26 2.85 5.80
CA ILE A 255 3.00 2.90 6.55
C ILE A 255 2.77 4.27 7.19
N LEU A 256 3.81 4.93 7.69
CA LEU A 256 3.68 6.28 8.25
C LEU A 256 3.21 7.27 7.18
N ILE A 257 3.79 7.22 6.00
CA ILE A 257 3.34 8.02 4.85
C ILE A 257 1.92 7.64 4.46
N ASN A 258 1.55 6.36 4.48
CA ASN A 258 0.20 5.95 4.10
C ASN A 258 -0.88 6.48 5.05
N LEU A 259 -0.55 6.63 6.33
CA LEU A 259 -1.50 6.96 7.38
C LEU A 259 -1.48 8.43 7.80
N HIS A 260 -0.47 9.22 7.41
CA HIS A 260 -0.28 10.59 7.95
C HIS A 260 -1.46 11.54 7.73
N MET A 261 -2.28 11.34 6.68
CA MET A 261 -3.46 12.17 6.40
C MET A 261 -4.71 11.75 7.19
N PHE A 262 -4.71 10.60 7.85
CA PHE A 262 -5.89 10.09 8.56
C PHE A 262 -6.33 11.00 9.71
N PRO A 263 -5.41 11.51 10.57
CA PRO A 263 -5.78 12.45 11.62
C PRO A 263 -6.43 13.72 11.08
N TYR A 264 -5.98 14.25 9.93
CA TYR A 264 -6.64 15.38 9.27
C TYR A 264 -8.09 15.08 8.90
N PHE A 265 -8.39 13.88 8.39
CA PHE A 265 -9.76 13.48 8.06
C PHE A 265 -10.62 13.36 9.30
N TRP A 266 -10.09 12.83 10.40
CA TRP A 266 -10.80 12.70 11.67
C TRP A 266 -11.06 14.06 12.31
N GLU A 267 -10.08 14.97 12.30
CA GLU A 267 -10.25 16.35 12.79
C GLU A 267 -11.34 17.13 12.04
N LYS A 268 -11.60 16.77 10.77
CA LYS A 268 -12.66 17.39 9.96
C LYS A 268 -14.04 16.78 10.18
N ASP A 269 -14.11 15.54 10.67
CA ASP A 269 -15.36 14.86 10.98
C ASP A 269 -15.85 15.28 12.37
N LYS A 270 -16.76 16.26 12.41
CA LYS A 270 -17.30 16.80 13.66
C LYS A 270 -18.25 15.83 14.38
N GLU A 271 -18.74 14.79 13.70
CA GLU A 271 -19.73 13.87 14.26
C GLU A 271 -19.07 12.62 14.82
N HIS A 272 -18.08 12.06 14.10
CA HIS A 272 -17.47 10.77 14.44
C HIS A 272 -15.94 10.80 14.53
N GLY A 273 -15.31 11.98 14.44
CA GLY A 273 -13.86 12.13 14.43
C GLY A 273 -13.16 11.59 15.67
N GLU A 274 -13.62 11.97 16.87
CA GLU A 274 -13.03 11.55 18.15
C GLU A 274 -13.18 10.04 18.39
N ASP A 275 -14.35 9.49 18.08
CA ASP A 275 -14.62 8.05 18.15
C ASP A 275 -13.73 7.27 17.18
N THR A 276 -13.56 7.79 15.96
CA THR A 276 -12.70 7.18 14.95
C THR A 276 -11.24 7.20 15.39
N MET A 277 -10.77 8.32 15.93
CA MET A 277 -9.41 8.46 16.46
C MET A 277 -9.15 7.46 17.59
N SER A 278 -10.04 7.37 18.57
CA SER A 278 -9.94 6.41 19.69
C SER A 278 -9.96 4.95 19.23
N LYS A 279 -10.76 4.65 18.19
CA LYS A 279 -10.80 3.32 17.58
C LYS A 279 -9.47 2.97 16.91
N TYR A 280 -8.86 3.91 16.19
CA TYR A 280 -7.61 3.67 15.48
C TYR A 280 -6.39 3.63 16.41
N GLU A 281 -6.40 4.34 17.53
CA GLU A 281 -5.40 4.19 18.59
C GLU A 281 -5.32 2.75 19.09
N ARG A 282 -6.47 2.15 19.42
CA ARG A 282 -6.54 0.74 19.83
C ARG A 282 -6.16 -0.22 18.71
N PHE A 283 -6.57 0.11 17.49
CA PHE A 283 -6.41 -0.78 16.35
C PHE A 283 -4.96 -0.82 15.83
N TRP A 284 -4.28 0.32 15.77
CA TRP A 284 -2.89 0.43 15.33
C TRP A 284 -1.89 0.09 16.44
N GLY A 285 -2.31 0.19 17.69
CA GLY A 285 -1.42 0.11 18.84
C GLY A 285 -0.67 1.43 19.08
N GLU A 286 -0.23 1.60 20.31
CA GLU A 286 0.35 2.85 20.83
C GLU A 286 1.54 3.34 19.98
N TRP A 287 2.47 2.43 19.65
CA TRP A 287 3.68 2.80 18.92
C TRP A 287 3.37 3.42 17.55
N LEU A 288 2.56 2.75 16.71
CA LEU A 288 2.28 3.26 15.37
C LEU A 288 1.42 4.52 15.44
N TYR A 289 0.43 4.55 16.34
CA TYR A 289 -0.46 5.69 16.51
C TYR A 289 0.31 6.95 16.92
N ASP A 290 1.20 6.87 17.91
CA ASP A 290 2.04 8.01 18.34
C ASP A 290 2.92 8.55 17.20
N LYS A 291 3.54 7.67 16.40
CA LYS A 291 4.35 8.08 15.25
C LYS A 291 3.52 8.80 14.18
N VAL A 292 2.34 8.27 13.84
CA VAL A 292 1.42 8.91 12.88
C VAL A 292 1.00 10.28 13.38
N MET A 293 0.62 10.40 14.66
CA MET A 293 0.22 11.68 15.25
C MET A 293 1.36 12.70 15.29
N LYS A 294 2.60 12.27 15.57
CA LYS A 294 3.78 13.14 15.51
C LYS A 294 4.05 13.66 14.11
N LEU A 295 3.99 12.79 13.10
CA LEU A 295 4.17 13.18 11.70
C LEU A 295 3.09 14.18 11.26
N HIS A 296 1.81 13.89 11.54
CA HIS A 296 0.68 14.80 11.25
C HIS A 296 0.84 16.17 11.94
N ARG A 297 1.24 16.21 13.21
CA ARG A 297 1.49 17.47 13.93
C ARG A 297 2.62 18.29 13.28
N ALA A 298 3.72 17.63 12.93
CA ALA A 298 4.86 18.28 12.26
C ALA A 298 4.47 18.85 10.90
N ASP A 299 3.67 18.10 10.14
CA ASP A 299 3.12 18.52 8.85
C ASP A 299 2.24 19.77 8.99
N LYS A 300 1.26 19.73 9.91
CA LYS A 300 0.36 20.86 10.21
C LYS A 300 1.09 22.13 10.65
N MET A 301 2.19 22.00 11.40
CA MET A 301 3.02 23.14 11.83
C MET A 301 3.91 23.71 10.70
N SER A 302 4.00 22.99 9.58
CA SER A 302 4.90 23.31 8.46
C SER A 302 4.17 23.82 7.21
N HIS A 303 2.84 23.94 7.27
CA HIS A 303 2.01 24.54 6.23
C HIS A 303 2.03 26.07 6.28
#